data_AF-A0A970CEC7-F1
#
_entry.id   AF-A0A970CEC7-F1
#
_cell.length_a   1.000
_cell.length_b   1.000
_cell.length_c   1.000
_cell.angle_alpha   90.00
_cell.angle_beta   90.00
_cell.angle_gamma   90.00
#
_symmetry.space_group_name_H-M   'P 1'
#
loop_
_entity.id
_entity.type
_entity.pdbx_description
1 polymer ?
#
loop_
_entity_poly.entity_id
_entity_poly.type
_entity_poly.pdbx_seq_one_letter_code
_entity_poly.pdbx_strand_id
1 'polypeptide(L)'
;MSRPDEAAGGVVVCPRCGHIQNDLVECHQCGVIFSRYNPRAELQPAASHKNRPHQQSWSMEWKKIAFLLVLLAVFWLAVQDLLDSREIRHPPAF
;
A
#
# COMPACT_ATOMS: atom_id res chain seq x y z
N MET A 1 -31.14 41.37 -0.90
CA MET A 1 -31.05 39.99 -0.40
C MET A 1 -29.87 39.32 -1.07
N SER A 2 -28.81 38.95 -0.35
CA SER A 2 -27.67 38.23 -0.91
C SER A 2 -27.21 37.18 0.09
N ARG A 3 -27.33 35.90 -0.26
CA ARG A 3 -26.73 34.79 0.46
C ARG A 3 -25.76 34.10 -0.51
N PRO A 4 -24.44 34.33 -0.40
CA PRO A 4 -23.45 33.75 -1.33
C PRO A 4 -23.03 32.31 -0.98
N ASP A 5 -23.69 31.65 -0.02
CA ASP A 5 -23.19 30.40 0.56
C ASP A 5 -23.67 29.12 -0.15
N GLU A 6 -24.32 29.22 -1.31
CA GLU A 6 -25.12 28.11 -1.87
C GLU A 6 -24.58 27.49 -3.18
N ALA A 7 -23.25 27.44 -3.35
CA ALA A 7 -22.63 26.68 -4.43
C ALA A 7 -21.23 26.14 -4.10
N ALA A 8 -20.96 25.79 -2.83
CA ALA A 8 -19.90 24.85 -2.54
C ALA A 8 -20.36 23.45 -2.99
N GLY A 9 -20.31 23.20 -4.29
CA GLY A 9 -20.52 21.89 -4.89
C GLY A 9 -19.43 20.94 -4.41
N GLY A 10 -19.63 20.38 -3.22
CA GLY A 10 -18.73 19.43 -2.61
C GLY A 10 -18.72 18.17 -3.44
N VAL A 11 -17.67 17.99 -4.23
CA VAL A 11 -17.42 16.72 -4.90
C VAL A 11 -17.01 15.72 -3.83
N VAL A 12 -17.75 14.62 -3.73
CA VAL A 12 -17.48 13.50 -2.84
C VAL A 12 -17.01 12.29 -3.63
N VAL A 13 -16.06 11.56 -3.05
CA VAL A 13 -15.57 10.30 -3.60
C VAL A 13 -16.24 9.15 -2.85
N CYS A 14 -16.88 8.25 -3.59
CA CYS A 14 -17.54 7.10 -3.02
C CYS A 14 -16.53 6.16 -2.34
N PRO A 15 -16.68 5.82 -1.04
CA PRO A 15 -15.74 4.96 -0.34
C PRO A 15 -15.85 3.49 -0.76
N ARG A 16 -16.92 3.13 -1.48
CA ARG A 16 -17.18 1.77 -1.93
C ARG A 16 -16.55 1.47 -3.30
N CYS A 17 -16.69 2.39 -4.26
CA CYS A 17 -16.24 2.16 -5.64
C CYS A 17 -15.28 3.23 -6.19
N GLY A 18 -15.00 4.30 -5.43
CA GLY A 18 -14.12 5.39 -5.87
C GLY A 18 -14.75 6.38 -6.86
N HIS A 19 -16.06 6.27 -7.14
CA HIS A 19 -16.75 7.19 -8.05
C HIS A 19 -16.77 8.62 -7.50
N ILE A 20 -16.53 9.59 -8.38
CA ILE A 20 -16.50 11.01 -8.05
C ILE A 20 -17.84 11.62 -8.46
N GLN A 21 -18.53 12.26 -7.51
CA GLN A 21 -19.89 12.78 -7.72
C GLN A 21 -20.18 13.96 -6.80
N ASN A 22 -21.23 14.72 -7.09
CA ASN A 22 -21.64 15.87 -6.28
C ASN A 22 -22.73 15.54 -5.26
N ASP A 23 -23.31 14.34 -5.34
CA ASP A 23 -24.36 13.90 -4.42
C ASP A 23 -23.72 13.31 -3.14
N LEU A 24 -24.09 13.88 -2.00
CA LEU A 24 -23.62 13.52 -0.64
C LEU A 24 -24.53 12.50 0.05
N VAL A 25 -25.62 12.07 -0.58
CA VAL A 25 -26.60 11.13 -0.02
C VAL A 25 -26.32 9.70 -0.47
N GLU A 26 -26.17 9.47 -1.77
CA GLU A 26 -25.97 8.14 -2.33
C GLU A 26 -25.05 8.10 -3.55
N CYS A 27 -24.32 7.00 -3.75
CA CYS A 27 -23.52 6.83 -4.95
C CYS A 27 -24.35 6.40 -6.15
N HIS A 28 -24.38 7.21 -7.22
CA HIS A 28 -25.11 6.87 -8.46
C HIS A 28 -24.53 5.66 -9.21
N GLN A 29 -23.27 5.28 -8.93
CA GLN A 29 -22.64 4.13 -9.59
C GLN A 29 -22.90 2.80 -8.88
N CYS A 30 -22.89 2.78 -7.54
CA CYS A 30 -22.97 1.54 -6.76
C CYS A 30 -24.11 1.49 -5.72
N GLY A 31 -24.93 2.54 -5.65
CA GLY A 31 -26.08 2.66 -4.75
C GLY A 31 -25.74 2.70 -3.25
N VAL A 32 -24.51 3.08 -2.88
CA VAL A 32 -24.13 3.13 -1.47
C VAL A 32 -24.66 4.41 -0.83
N ILE A 33 -25.31 4.30 0.33
CA ILE A 33 -25.84 5.44 1.07
C ILE A 33 -24.78 5.92 2.06
N PHE A 34 -24.30 7.17 1.90
CA PHE A 34 -23.20 7.72 2.70
C PHE A 34 -23.57 7.92 4.17
N SER A 35 -24.82 8.21 4.49
CA SER A 35 -25.29 8.40 5.87
C SER A 35 -25.16 7.15 6.74
N ARG A 36 -25.09 5.95 6.15
CA ARG A 36 -24.81 4.70 6.88
C ARG A 36 -23.32 4.50 7.18
N TYR A 37 -22.45 5.28 6.55
CA TYR A 37 -21.02 5.34 6.84
C TYR A 37 -20.80 6.50 7.82
N ASN A 38 -21.04 6.24 9.11
CA ASN A 38 -20.90 7.22 10.19
C ASN A 38 -19.47 7.84 10.26
N PRO A 39 -19.27 9.03 10.85
CA PRO A 39 -19.10 10.28 10.10
C PRO A 39 -17.89 11.07 10.63
N ARG A 40 -16.68 10.63 10.28
CA ARG A 40 -15.45 11.44 10.48
C ARG A 40 -14.80 11.82 9.16
N ALA A 41 -15.58 11.79 8.09
CA ALA A 41 -15.31 12.59 6.90
C ALA A 41 -15.65 14.05 7.26
N GLU A 42 -14.84 14.59 8.17
CA GLU A 42 -14.73 16.02 8.40
C GLU A 42 -14.70 16.67 7.01
N LEU A 43 -15.57 17.65 6.78
CA LEU A 43 -15.47 18.56 5.67
C LEU A 43 -14.02 19.05 5.64
N GLN A 44 -13.18 18.46 4.79
CA GLN A 44 -11.90 19.03 4.46
C GLN A 44 -12.21 20.10 3.42
N PRO A 45 -12.21 21.40 3.77
CA PRO A 45 -12.28 22.44 2.77
C PRO A 45 -11.15 22.18 1.77
N ALA A 46 -11.48 22.29 0.49
CA ALA A 46 -10.64 22.01 -0.67
C ALA A 46 -9.39 22.93 -0.73
N ALA A 47 -8.48 22.79 0.23
CA ALA A 47 -7.26 23.58 0.34
C ALA A 47 -6.23 22.92 1.27
N SER A 48 -5.84 21.67 0.98
CA SER A 48 -4.49 21.25 1.37
C SER A 48 -4.00 20.09 0.52
N HIS A 49 -3.65 20.44 -0.72
CA HIS A 49 -2.76 19.66 -1.55
C HIS A 49 -1.36 19.66 -0.91
N LYS A 50 -1.18 18.94 0.20
CA LYS A 50 0.15 18.49 0.62
C LYS A 50 0.30 17.07 0.12
N ASN A 51 1.08 16.93 -0.95
CA ASN A 51 1.78 15.72 -1.32
C ASN A 51 2.28 15.03 -0.03
N ARG A 52 1.50 14.08 0.50
CA ARG A 52 2.09 12.98 1.23
C ARG A 52 2.51 12.03 0.14
N PRO A 53 3.82 11.90 -0.20
CA PRO A 53 4.23 10.70 -0.89
C PRO A 53 3.65 9.55 -0.08
N HIS A 54 2.97 8.65 -0.77
CA HIS A 54 2.45 7.41 -0.29
C HIS A 54 3.48 6.78 0.66
N GLN A 55 3.37 7.08 1.96
CA GLN A 55 4.12 6.42 3.01
C GLN A 55 3.39 5.10 3.20
N GLN A 56 3.57 4.26 2.20
CA GLN A 56 3.28 2.85 2.23
C GLN A 56 4.18 2.35 3.36
N SER A 57 3.63 2.28 4.57
CA SER A 57 4.28 1.63 5.69
C SER A 57 4.32 0.15 5.34
N TRP A 58 5.28 -0.24 4.51
CA TRP A 58 5.72 -1.61 4.38
C TRP A 58 6.32 -1.95 5.74
N SER A 59 5.46 -2.37 6.67
CA SER A 59 5.85 -3.16 7.84
C SER A 59 6.27 -4.55 7.36
N MET A 60 7.21 -4.59 6.41
CA MET A 60 8.13 -5.69 6.31
C MET A 60 8.89 -5.63 7.62
N GLU A 61 8.60 -6.57 8.51
CA GLU A 61 9.37 -6.72 9.72
C GLU A 61 10.82 -6.90 9.29
N TRP A 62 11.64 -5.85 9.37
CA TRP A 62 13.03 -5.85 8.93
C TRP A 62 13.81 -7.00 9.56
N LYS A 63 13.37 -7.47 10.72
CA LYS A 63 13.80 -8.70 11.37
C LYS A 63 13.66 -9.94 10.47
N LYS A 64 12.52 -10.11 9.79
CA LYS A 64 12.28 -11.20 8.83
C LYS A 64 13.15 -11.07 7.58
N ILE A 65 13.33 -9.84 7.06
CA ILE A 65 14.22 -9.61 5.91
C ILE A 65 15.67 -9.93 6.29
N ALA A 66 16.17 -9.39 7.40
CA ALA A 66 17.51 -9.65 7.88
C ALA A 66 17.74 -11.14 8.16
N PHE A 67 16.77 -11.81 8.79
CA PHE A 67 16.83 -13.25 9.05
C PHE A 67 16.88 -14.07 7.74
N LEU A 68 16.05 -13.71 6.76
CA LEU A 68 16.03 -14.39 5.46
C LEU A 68 17.34 -14.19 4.69
N LEU A 69 17.93 -12.98 4.73
CA LEU A 69 19.24 -12.70 4.11
C LEU A 69 20.37 -13.52 4.77
N VAL A 70 20.38 -13.62 6.10
CA VAL A 70 21.36 -14.44 6.82
C VAL A 70 21.22 -15.92 6.46
N LEU A 71 19.99 -16.44 6.42
CA LEU A 71 19.74 -17.83 6.02
C LEU A 71 20.18 -18.12 4.59
N LEU A 72 19.89 -17.22 3.64
CA LEU A 72 20.33 -17.35 2.26
C LEU A 72 21.86 -17.31 2.14
N ALA A 73 22.54 -16.45 2.90
CA ALA A 73 23.99 -16.38 2.92
C ALA A 73 24.63 -17.67 3.47
N VAL A 74 24.10 -18.21 4.58
CA VAL A 74 24.58 -19.48 5.16
C VAL A 74 24.32 -20.64 4.19
N PHE A 75 23.13 -20.69 3.58
CA PHE A 75 22.79 -21.72 2.60
C PHE A 75 23.72 -21.65 1.38
N TRP A 76 23.98 -20.45 0.87
CA TRP A 76 24.90 -20.23 -0.24
C TRP A 76 26.33 -20.71 0.09
N LEU A 77 26.84 -20.39 1.27
CA LEU A 77 28.16 -20.85 1.74
C LEU A 77 28.22 -22.39 1.85
N ALA A 78 27.18 -23.03 2.38
CA ALA A 78 27.10 -24.49 2.47
C ALA A 78 27.07 -25.16 1.08
N VAL A 79 26.39 -24.55 0.11
CA VAL A 79 26.39 -25.03 -1.28
C VAL A 79 27.76 -24.88 -1.93
N GLN A 80 28.46 -23.76 -1.69
CA GLN A 80 29.82 -23.57 -2.19
C GLN A 80 30.80 -24.60 -1.60
N ASP A 81 30.75 -24.83 -0.29
CA ASP A 81 31.56 -25.84 0.39
C ASP A 81 31.29 -27.26 -0.13
N LEU A 82 30.02 -27.57 -0.42
CA LEU A 82 29.63 -28.86 -0.98
C LEU A 82 30.13 -29.04 -2.43
N LEU A 83 30.12 -27.98 -3.23
CA LEU A 83 30.66 -27.99 -4.59
C LEU A 83 32.19 -28.14 -4.57
N ASP A 84 32.88 -27.41 -3.71
CA ASP A 84 34.34 -27.52 -3.51
C ASP A 84 34.74 -28.94 -3.05
N SER A 85 33.99 -29.49 -2.09
CA SER A 85 34.15 -30.88 -1.62
C SER A 85 33.86 -31.95 -2.69
N ARG A 86 33.16 -31.60 -3.77
CA ARG A 86 32.97 -32.48 -4.92
C ARG A 86 34.13 -32.40 -5.90
N GLU A 87 34.69 -31.22 -6.11
CA GLU A 87 35.84 -31.01 -6.99
C GLU A 87 37.08 -31.80 -6.50
N ILE A 88 37.33 -31.83 -5.18
CA ILE A 88 38.46 -32.56 -4.57
C ILE A 88 38.32 -34.10 -4.68
N ARG A 89 37.11 -34.60 -4.98
CA ARG A 89 36.86 -36.04 -5.16
C ARG A 89 37.07 -36.55 -6.58
N HIS A 90 37.56 -35.73 -7.51
CA HIS A 90 38.09 -36.25 -8.76
C HIS A 90 39.49 -36.85 -8.49
N PRO A 91 39.68 -38.18 -8.51
CA PRO A 91 41.02 -38.74 -8.51
C PRO A 91 41.74 -38.20 -9.75
N PRO A 92 43.03 -37.84 -9.65
CA PRO A 92 43.81 -37.50 -10.84
C PRO A 92 43.73 -38.70 -11.80
N ALA A 93 43.21 -38.45 -13.00
CA ALA A 93 43.23 -39.43 -14.07
C ALA A 93 44.70 -39.73 -14.39
N PHE A 94 45.15 -40.91 -13.95
CA PHE A 94 46.33 -41.59 -14.45
C PHE A 94 45.88 -42.67 -15.43
#